data_AF-A0A563EVG1-F1
#
_entry.id   AF-A0A563EVG1-F1
#
_cell.length_a   1.000
_cell.length_b   1.000
_cell.length_c   1.000
_cell.angle_alpha   90.00
_cell.angle_beta   90.00
_cell.angle_gamma   90.00
#
_symmetry.space_group_name_H-M   'P 1'
#
loop_
_entity.id
_entity.type
_entity.pdbx_description
1 polymer ?
#
loop_
_entity_poly.entity_id
_entity_poly.type
_entity_poly.pdbx_seq_one_letter_code
_entity_poly.pdbx_strand_id
1 'polypeptide(L)'
;MRQQQPGVTQPRPPTVAEQRARAAAQQQEQARFLADAAAYEKKRKKRKRLLIGGGVTAGVVGLVAIWYAAASPDNVTAQCTDNNDVIVDDDYCSDSYYRSHGGYSSGGFIYIGGSSYRYNYGGSGSVGQKVSGGSYTLPKGANVSTKSGTSVQRGGFGISGSSKSGGS
;
A
#
# COMPACT_ATOMS: atom_id res chain seq x y z
N MET A 1 -81.11 -22.40 -26.84
CA MET A 1 -79.75 -21.82 -26.94
C MET A 1 -79.07 -22.46 -28.15
N ARG A 2 -78.58 -21.68 -29.12
CA ARG A 2 -77.90 -22.22 -30.32
C ARG A 2 -76.44 -22.48 -29.95
N GLN A 3 -76.01 -23.74 -29.90
CA GLN A 3 -74.62 -24.10 -29.61
C GLN A 3 -73.79 -23.99 -30.90
N GLN A 4 -72.63 -23.33 -30.82
CA GLN A 4 -71.70 -23.23 -31.95
C GLN A 4 -70.89 -24.52 -32.01
N GLN A 5 -70.96 -25.24 -33.14
CA GLN A 5 -70.16 -26.44 -33.35
C GLN A 5 -68.75 -26.06 -33.85
N PRO A 6 -67.69 -26.62 -33.23
CA PRO A 6 -66.31 -26.40 -33.68
C PRO A 6 -66.13 -26.94 -35.11
N GLY A 7 -65.51 -26.12 -35.98
CA GLY A 7 -65.25 -26.47 -37.39
C GLY A 7 -66.39 -26.15 -38.39
N VAL A 8 -67.62 -25.91 -37.92
CA VAL A 8 -68.78 -25.61 -38.80
C VAL A 8 -69.11 -24.10 -38.81
N THR A 9 -68.75 -23.38 -37.76
CA THR A 9 -69.03 -21.95 -37.64
C THR A 9 -67.87 -21.12 -38.19
N GLN A 10 -68.17 -20.26 -39.19
CA GLN A 10 -67.17 -19.34 -39.72
C GLN A 10 -67.04 -18.12 -38.79
N PRO A 11 -65.81 -17.71 -38.44
CA PRO A 11 -65.60 -16.52 -37.63
C PRO A 11 -66.09 -15.29 -38.40
N ARG A 12 -66.78 -14.38 -37.69
CA ARG A 12 -67.24 -13.10 -38.25
C ARG A 12 -66.03 -12.31 -38.77
N PRO A 13 -66.14 -11.63 -39.93
CA PRO A 13 -65.09 -10.73 -40.39
C PRO A 13 -64.83 -9.62 -39.35
N PRO A 14 -63.57 -9.31 -39.06
CA PRO A 14 -63.22 -8.35 -38.04
C PRO A 14 -63.72 -6.95 -38.43
N THR A 15 -64.24 -6.23 -37.45
CA THR A 15 -64.62 -4.83 -37.61
C THR A 15 -63.39 -3.93 -37.72
N VAL A 16 -63.53 -2.74 -38.30
CA VAL A 16 -62.43 -1.76 -38.41
C VAL A 16 -61.81 -1.39 -37.05
N ALA A 17 -62.61 -1.39 -35.99
CA ALA A 17 -62.14 -1.15 -34.62
C ALA A 17 -61.25 -2.30 -34.12
N GLU A 18 -61.64 -3.55 -34.36
CA GLU A 18 -60.84 -4.73 -33.99
C GLU A 18 -59.56 -4.85 -34.81
N GLN A 19 -59.58 -4.46 -36.09
CA GLN A 19 -58.37 -4.41 -36.93
C GLN A 19 -57.37 -3.38 -36.39
N ARG A 20 -57.84 -2.17 -36.03
CA ARG A 20 -57.00 -1.13 -35.41
C ARG A 20 -56.45 -1.59 -34.06
N ALA A 21 -57.24 -2.29 -33.24
CA ALA A 21 -56.79 -2.82 -31.96
C ALA A 21 -55.69 -3.89 -32.13
N ARG A 22 -55.82 -4.79 -33.11
CA ARG A 22 -54.77 -5.78 -33.43
C ARG A 22 -53.51 -5.12 -33.97
N ALA A 23 -53.63 -4.12 -34.84
CA ALA A 23 -52.48 -3.37 -35.34
C ALA A 23 -51.76 -2.62 -34.20
N ALA A 24 -52.51 -2.00 -33.29
CA ALA A 24 -51.94 -1.35 -32.11
C ALA A 24 -51.23 -2.36 -31.18
N ALA A 25 -51.80 -3.55 -30.98
CA ALA A 25 -51.17 -4.61 -30.18
C ALA A 25 -49.84 -5.08 -30.81
N GLN A 26 -49.82 -5.32 -32.13
CA GLN A 26 -48.61 -5.71 -32.84
C GLN A 26 -47.52 -4.62 -32.79
N GLN A 27 -47.90 -3.34 -32.91
CA GLN A 27 -46.94 -2.24 -32.77
C GLN A 27 -46.37 -2.12 -31.36
N GLN A 28 -47.19 -2.35 -30.33
CA GLN A 28 -46.71 -2.34 -28.94
C GLN A 28 -45.75 -3.50 -28.65
N GLU A 29 -46.00 -4.69 -29.19
CA GLU A 29 -45.09 -5.83 -29.08
C GLU A 29 -43.73 -5.56 -29.76
N GLN A 30 -43.75 -5.00 -30.97
CA GLN A 30 -42.53 -4.59 -31.66
C GLN A 30 -41.76 -3.51 -30.87
N ALA A 31 -42.47 -2.51 -30.35
CA ALA A 31 -41.87 -1.45 -29.53
C ALA A 31 -41.22 -1.99 -28.25
N ARG A 32 -41.88 -2.96 -27.58
CA ARG A 32 -41.32 -3.64 -26.39
C ARG A 32 -40.07 -4.43 -26.74
N PHE A 33 -40.11 -5.22 -27.82
CA PHE A 33 -38.95 -5.99 -28.26
C PHE A 33 -37.74 -5.11 -28.57
N LEU A 34 -37.95 -3.98 -29.26
CA LEU A 34 -36.91 -3.01 -29.56
C LEU A 34 -36.36 -2.32 -28.29
N ALA A 35 -37.25 -1.97 -27.36
CA ALA A 35 -36.85 -1.37 -26.08
C ALA A 35 -36.00 -2.34 -25.24
N ASP A 36 -36.39 -3.61 -25.18
CA ASP A 36 -35.64 -4.66 -24.50
C ASP A 36 -34.29 -4.88 -25.16
N ALA A 37 -34.23 -5.02 -26.49
CA ALA A 37 -32.99 -5.15 -27.25
C ALA A 37 -32.03 -3.98 -26.97
N ALA A 38 -32.53 -2.74 -27.00
CA ALA A 38 -31.74 -1.55 -26.69
C ALA A 38 -31.26 -1.53 -25.23
N ALA A 39 -32.07 -2.00 -24.28
CA ALA A 39 -31.68 -2.12 -22.88
C ALA A 39 -30.57 -3.18 -22.68
N TYR A 40 -30.66 -4.32 -23.37
CA TYR A 40 -29.62 -5.36 -23.36
C TYR A 40 -28.30 -4.83 -23.91
N GLU A 41 -28.32 -4.09 -25.02
CA GLU A 41 -27.10 -3.49 -25.57
C GLU A 41 -26.46 -2.47 -24.61
N LYS A 42 -27.25 -1.60 -23.99
CA LYS A 42 -26.76 -0.63 -23.00
C LYS A 42 -26.12 -1.35 -21.81
N LYS A 43 -26.76 -2.40 -21.29
CA LYS A 43 -26.21 -3.24 -20.20
C LYS A 43 -24.92 -3.95 -20.63
N ARG A 44 -24.85 -4.48 -21.87
CA ARG A 44 -23.65 -5.13 -22.41
C ARG A 44 -22.48 -4.15 -22.53
N LYS A 45 -22.72 -2.94 -23.06
CA LYS A 45 -21.72 -1.88 -23.18
C LYS A 45 -21.20 -1.43 -21.81
N LYS A 46 -22.10 -1.24 -20.82
CA LYS A 46 -21.73 -0.90 -19.44
C LYS A 46 -20.84 -1.97 -18.79
N ARG A 47 -21.24 -3.25 -18.87
CA ARG A 47 -20.46 -4.38 -18.35
C ARG A 47 -19.06 -4.45 -18.97
N LYS A 48 -18.95 -4.29 -20.29
CA LYS A 48 -17.66 -4.27 -20.99
C LYS A 48 -16.75 -3.13 -20.51
N ARG A 49 -17.30 -1.92 -20.33
CA ARG A 49 -16.53 -0.77 -19.83
C ARG A 49 -16.08 -0.95 -18.37
N LEU A 50 -16.93 -1.52 -17.52
CA LEU A 50 -16.59 -1.81 -16.12
C LEU A 50 -15.45 -2.85 -16.02
N LEU A 51 -15.50 -3.92 -16.81
CA LEU A 51 -14.45 -4.94 -16.84
C LEU A 51 -13.10 -4.37 -17.30
N ILE A 52 -13.10 -3.49 -18.31
CA ILE A 52 -11.87 -2.85 -18.80
C ILE A 52 -11.35 -1.82 -17.78
N GLY A 53 -12.23 -1.00 -17.17
CA GLY A 53 -11.82 0.03 -16.23
C GLY A 53 -11.37 -0.51 -14.86
N GLY A 54 -11.96 -1.61 -14.39
CA GLY A 54 -11.61 -2.20 -13.09
C GLY A 54 -10.25 -2.89 -13.05
N GLY A 55 -9.78 -3.45 -14.17
CA GLY A 55 -8.49 -4.15 -14.22
C GLY A 55 -7.27 -3.23 -14.15
N VAL A 56 -7.35 -2.05 -14.77
CA VAL A 56 -6.21 -1.12 -14.88
C VAL A 56 -5.87 -0.48 -13.52
N THR A 57 -6.87 -0.07 -12.74
CA THR A 57 -6.65 0.56 -11.43
C THR A 57 -6.06 -0.41 -10.41
N ALA A 58 -6.52 -1.66 -10.38
CA ALA A 58 -5.97 -2.69 -9.47
C ALA A 58 -4.50 -3.01 -9.80
N GLY A 59 -4.13 -3.05 -11.08
CA GLY A 59 -2.75 -3.31 -11.51
C GLY A 59 -1.76 -2.21 -11.08
N VAL A 60 -2.13 -0.94 -11.22
CA VAL A 60 -1.27 0.19 -10.82
C VAL A 60 -1.04 0.21 -9.31
N VAL A 61 -2.08 0.01 -8.51
CA VAL A 61 -1.95 -0.03 -7.04
C VAL A 61 -1.05 -1.18 -6.60
N GLY A 62 -1.19 -2.36 -7.21
CA GLY A 62 -0.31 -3.49 -6.94
C GLY A 62 1.16 -3.18 -7.24
N LEU A 63 1.44 -2.53 -8.37
CA LEU A 63 2.81 -2.18 -8.77
C LEU A 63 3.42 -1.13 -7.82
N VAL A 64 2.65 -0.11 -7.44
CA VAL A 64 3.08 0.91 -6.47
C VAL A 64 3.36 0.28 -5.10
N ALA A 65 2.51 -0.64 -4.64
CA ALA A 65 2.71 -1.33 -3.37
C ALA A 65 3.97 -2.20 -3.38
N ILE A 66 4.23 -2.95 -4.46
CA ILE A 66 5.46 -3.75 -4.62
C ILE A 66 6.69 -2.84 -4.63
N TRP A 67 6.64 -1.73 -5.38
CA TRP A 67 7.76 -0.80 -5.45
C TRP A 67 8.02 -0.15 -4.10
N TYR A 68 6.97 0.27 -3.37
CA TYR A 68 7.11 0.82 -2.03
C TYR A 68 7.64 -0.21 -1.04
N ALA A 69 7.21 -1.46 -1.09
CA ALA A 69 7.74 -2.52 -0.23
C ALA A 69 9.22 -2.82 -0.51
N ALA A 70 9.64 -2.79 -1.78
CA ALA A 70 11.04 -3.00 -2.17
C ALA A 70 11.94 -1.77 -1.88
N ALA A 71 11.37 -0.56 -1.93
CA ALA A 71 12.09 0.69 -1.69
C ALA A 71 12.03 1.17 -0.23
N SER A 72 11.20 0.55 0.60
CA SER A 72 11.10 0.91 2.01
C SER A 72 12.40 0.53 2.73
N PRO A 73 13.03 1.47 3.45
CA PRO A 73 14.24 1.19 4.20
C PRO A 73 13.94 0.20 5.32
N ASP A 74 14.79 -0.81 5.48
CA ASP A 74 14.71 -1.73 6.61
C ASP A 74 14.85 -0.93 7.91
N ASN A 75 13.91 -1.14 8.84
CA ASN A 75 14.02 -0.55 10.18
C ASN A 75 14.90 -1.47 11.02
N VAL A 76 16.10 -1.02 11.34
CA VAL A 76 17.08 -1.82 12.08
C VAL A 76 17.24 -1.23 13.48
N THR A 77 17.05 -2.08 14.49
CA THR A 77 17.23 -1.67 15.87
C THR A 77 18.72 -1.66 16.24
N ALA A 78 19.20 -0.55 16.80
CA ALA A 78 20.54 -0.45 17.37
C ALA A 78 20.51 -0.73 18.88
N GLN A 79 21.49 -1.50 19.35
CA GLN A 79 21.77 -1.76 20.77
C GLN A 79 23.16 -1.23 21.11
N CYS A 80 23.28 -0.50 22.22
CA CYS A 80 24.58 -0.14 22.77
C CYS A 80 25.18 -1.35 23.50
N THR A 81 26.43 -1.68 23.19
CA THR A 81 27.17 -2.82 23.78
C THR A 81 28.51 -2.35 24.30
N ASP A 82 28.99 -2.97 25.38
CA ASP A 82 30.34 -2.78 25.92
C ASP A 82 31.39 -3.65 25.19
N ASN A 83 32.63 -3.58 25.67
CA ASN A 83 33.75 -4.40 25.17
C ASN A 83 33.58 -5.92 25.32
N ASN A 84 32.66 -6.37 26.17
CA ASN A 84 32.39 -7.78 26.42
C ASN A 84 31.14 -8.28 25.67
N ASP A 85 30.67 -7.48 24.70
CA ASP A 85 29.44 -7.70 23.94
C ASP A 85 28.18 -7.72 24.82
N VAL A 86 28.24 -7.11 26.01
CA VAL A 86 27.10 -6.99 26.93
C VAL A 86 26.32 -5.75 26.59
N ILE A 87 25.00 -5.90 26.44
CA ILE A 87 24.10 -4.78 26.16
C ILE A 87 24.08 -3.86 27.38
N VAL A 88 24.37 -2.59 27.15
CA VAL A 88 24.29 -1.53 28.16
C VAL A 88 23.15 -0.59 27.82
N ASP A 89 22.94 0.40 28.68
CA ASP A 89 21.97 1.45 28.39
C ASP A 89 22.36 2.19 27.09
N ASP A 90 21.35 2.57 26.32
CA ASP A 90 21.52 3.25 25.04
C ASP A 90 22.22 4.61 25.21
N ASP A 91 22.06 5.23 26.37
CA ASP A 91 22.65 6.51 26.72
C ASP A 91 24.17 6.50 26.56
N TYR A 92 24.86 5.40 26.90
CA TYR A 92 26.33 5.29 26.76
C TYR A 92 26.81 5.43 25.32
N CYS A 93 25.97 5.12 24.33
CA CYS A 93 26.31 5.30 22.93
C CYS A 93 25.73 6.59 22.33
N SER A 94 24.88 7.32 23.08
CA SER A 94 24.26 8.56 22.63
C SER A 94 25.27 9.70 22.51
N ASP A 95 25.06 10.59 21.53
CA ASP A 95 26.02 11.67 21.22
C ASP A 95 26.19 12.68 22.35
N SER A 96 25.08 13.03 23.00
CA SER A 96 25.03 13.95 24.13
C SER A 96 25.74 13.39 25.35
N TYR A 97 25.55 12.11 25.65
CA TYR A 97 26.07 11.51 26.87
C TYR A 97 27.59 11.35 26.81
N TYR A 98 28.13 10.73 25.75
CA TYR A 98 29.58 10.51 25.71
C TYR A 98 30.33 11.83 25.62
N ARG A 99 29.81 12.83 24.89
CA ARG A 99 30.45 14.15 24.80
C ARG A 99 30.44 14.90 26.13
N SER A 100 29.35 14.84 26.89
CA SER A 100 29.27 15.48 28.22
C SER A 100 30.14 14.79 29.26
N HIS A 101 30.43 13.49 29.10
CA HIS A 101 31.27 12.70 30.00
C HIS A 101 32.74 12.63 29.54
N GLY A 102 33.19 13.56 28.68
CA GLY A 102 34.59 13.64 28.22
C GLY A 102 35.01 12.50 27.29
N GLY A 103 34.05 11.78 26.74
CA GLY A 103 34.24 10.71 25.78
C GLY A 103 34.34 11.20 24.34
N TYR A 104 34.78 10.31 23.45
CA TYR A 104 34.89 10.57 22.02
C TYR A 104 34.48 9.33 21.21
N SER A 105 34.04 9.55 19.97
CA SER A 105 33.77 8.47 19.03
C SER A 105 34.86 8.40 17.95
N SER A 106 35.38 7.20 17.69
CA SER A 106 36.36 6.95 16.63
C SER A 106 36.14 5.56 16.02
N GLY A 107 36.14 5.47 14.70
CA GLY A 107 36.06 4.20 13.97
C GLY A 107 34.80 3.37 14.24
N GLY A 108 33.70 3.99 14.69
CA GLY A 108 32.47 3.29 15.09
C GLY A 108 32.46 2.77 16.52
N PHE A 109 33.52 3.04 17.29
CA PHE A 109 33.57 2.84 18.73
C PHE A 109 33.38 4.18 19.46
N ILE A 110 32.91 4.11 20.70
CA ILE A 110 32.66 5.24 21.58
C ILE A 110 33.43 4.96 22.86
N TYR A 111 34.31 5.88 23.24
CA TYR A 111 35.18 5.75 24.40
C TYR A 111 34.71 6.71 25.49
N ILE A 112 34.42 6.21 26.68
CA ILE A 112 34.02 7.02 27.85
C ILE A 112 34.76 6.47 29.06
N GLY A 113 35.53 7.33 29.75
CA GLY A 113 36.15 6.96 31.03
C GLY A 113 37.06 5.72 30.97
N GLY A 114 37.67 5.42 29.82
CA GLY A 114 38.53 4.24 29.63
C GLY A 114 37.81 2.96 29.19
N SER A 115 36.48 2.96 29.16
CA SER A 115 35.67 1.90 28.56
C SER A 115 35.35 2.21 27.10
N SER A 116 35.22 1.17 26.28
CA SER A 116 34.68 1.32 24.92
C SER A 116 33.34 0.65 24.74
N TYR A 117 32.53 1.32 23.93
CA TYR A 117 31.17 0.97 23.59
C TYR A 117 31.00 0.98 22.08
N ARG A 118 30.05 0.19 21.57
CA ARG A 118 29.73 0.13 20.15
C ARG A 118 28.27 -0.21 19.93
N TYR A 119 27.73 0.25 18.80
CA TYR A 119 26.40 -0.14 18.36
C TYR A 119 26.39 -1.49 17.65
N ASN A 120 25.54 -2.40 18.11
CA ASN A 120 25.13 -3.61 17.40
C ASN A 120 23.79 -3.35 16.70
N TYR A 121 23.72 -3.58 15.39
CA TYR A 121 22.56 -3.36 14.55
C TYR A 121 21.85 -4.69 14.27
N GLY A 122 20.55 -4.76 14.59
CA GLY A 122 19.71 -5.95 14.39
C GLY A 122 19.90 -7.06 15.43
N GLY A 123 20.74 -6.83 16.44
CA GLY A 123 20.91 -7.74 17.57
C GLY A 123 19.75 -7.67 18.56
N SER A 124 19.57 -8.75 19.31
CA SER A 124 18.53 -8.88 20.33
C SER A 124 19.12 -9.21 21.70
N GLY A 125 18.38 -8.89 22.76
CA GLY A 125 18.78 -9.12 24.15
C GLY A 125 18.28 -8.03 25.08
N SER A 126 18.67 -8.09 26.35
CA SER A 126 18.31 -7.14 27.41
C SER A 126 19.57 -6.53 28.02
N VAL A 127 19.45 -5.36 28.65
CA VAL A 127 20.56 -4.72 29.36
C VAL A 127 21.14 -5.70 30.39
N GLY A 128 22.47 -5.83 30.42
CA GLY A 128 23.20 -6.77 31.26
C GLY A 128 23.34 -8.18 30.69
N GLN A 129 22.79 -8.47 29.50
CA GLN A 129 22.97 -9.74 28.78
C GLN A 129 23.89 -9.55 27.58
N LYS A 130 24.54 -10.64 27.15
CA LYS A 130 25.28 -10.64 25.89
C LYS A 130 24.33 -10.47 24.72
N VAL A 131 24.70 -9.63 23.76
CA VAL A 131 23.92 -9.45 22.54
C VAL A 131 23.92 -10.73 21.71
N SER A 132 22.75 -11.10 21.21
CA SER A 132 22.57 -12.28 20.34
C SER A 132 22.28 -11.82 18.92
N GLY A 133 23.15 -12.24 17.99
CA GLY A 133 23.04 -11.92 16.57
C GLY A 133 23.40 -10.47 16.22
N GLY A 134 22.87 -10.02 15.07
CA GLY A 134 23.11 -8.68 14.54
C GLY A 134 24.48 -8.50 13.87
N SER A 135 24.78 -7.27 13.51
CA SER A 135 26.06 -6.86 12.94
C SER A 135 26.53 -5.56 13.58
N TYR A 136 27.83 -5.39 13.73
CA TYR A 136 28.42 -4.14 14.19
C TYR A 136 28.75 -3.16 13.05
N THR A 137 28.46 -3.54 11.81
CA THR A 137 28.58 -2.66 10.64
C THR A 137 27.25 -1.97 10.40
N LEU A 138 27.29 -0.65 10.21
CA LEU A 138 26.08 0.13 9.95
C LEU A 138 25.45 -0.32 8.61
N PRO A 139 24.20 -0.79 8.62
CA PRO A 139 23.50 -1.16 7.38
C PRO A 139 23.27 0.07 6.50
N LYS A 140 23.57 -0.06 5.20
CA LYS A 140 23.39 1.01 4.22
C LYS A 140 21.92 1.16 3.86
N GLY A 141 21.39 2.39 3.95
CA GLY A 141 20.01 2.69 3.52
C GLY A 141 18.92 2.18 4.48
N ALA A 142 19.27 1.72 5.67
CA ALA A 142 18.34 1.34 6.71
C ALA A 142 18.02 2.53 7.64
N ASN A 143 16.79 2.59 8.16
CA ASN A 143 16.46 3.53 9.22
C ASN A 143 16.83 2.89 10.55
N VAL A 144 17.82 3.47 11.23
CA VAL A 144 18.34 2.90 12.47
C VAL A 144 17.75 3.64 13.67
N SER A 145 17.06 2.90 14.52
CA SER A 145 16.50 3.42 15.77
C SER A 145 17.00 2.60 16.95
N THR A 146 17.25 3.26 18.09
CA THR A 146 17.57 2.56 19.32
C THR A 146 16.29 2.19 20.06
N LYS A 147 16.39 1.30 21.06
CA LYS A 147 15.24 0.91 21.89
C LYS A 147 14.60 2.09 22.65
N SER A 148 15.37 3.13 22.94
CA SER A 148 14.87 4.36 23.57
C SER A 148 14.03 5.22 22.60
N GLY A 149 13.97 4.86 21.32
CA GLY A 149 13.26 5.61 20.27
C GLY A 149 14.12 6.67 19.59
N THR A 150 15.41 6.74 19.91
CA THR A 150 16.32 7.72 19.30
C THR A 150 16.78 7.22 17.92
N SER A 151 16.57 8.01 16.87
CA SER A 151 17.08 7.69 15.54
C SER A 151 18.60 7.85 15.51
N VAL A 152 19.34 6.74 15.42
CA VAL A 152 20.80 6.73 15.29
C VAL A 152 21.16 6.74 13.82
N GLN A 153 20.85 7.85 13.15
CA GLN A 153 21.24 8.07 11.76
C GLN A 153 22.68 8.61 11.72
N ARG A 154 23.64 7.80 12.14
CA ARG A 154 25.06 8.14 12.11
C ARG A 154 25.66 7.77 10.75
N GLY A 155 25.39 8.58 9.73
CA GLY A 155 26.14 8.55 8.46
C GLY A 155 25.33 8.05 7.27
N GLY A 156 24.80 8.99 6.50
CA GLY A 156 24.11 8.70 5.25
C GLY A 156 23.52 9.94 4.62
N PHE A 157 24.37 10.92 4.33
CA PHE A 157 24.33 11.97 3.31
C PHE A 157 25.14 13.16 3.85
N GLY A 158 26.38 13.26 3.39
CA GLY A 158 27.11 14.53 3.47
C GLY A 158 26.36 15.56 2.64
N ILE A 159 25.35 16.21 3.22
CA ILE A 159 25.09 17.60 2.89
C ILE A 159 26.12 18.41 3.69
N SER A 160 27.34 18.48 3.17
CA SER A 160 28.13 19.69 3.42
C SER A 160 27.22 20.85 3.03
N GLY A 161 26.80 21.62 4.03
CA GLY A 161 25.97 22.79 3.81
C GLY A 161 26.62 23.63 2.72
N SER A 162 25.98 23.71 1.55
CA SER A 162 26.25 24.80 0.64
C SER A 162 25.83 26.05 1.39
N SER A 163 26.80 26.64 2.06
CA SER A 163 26.73 27.97 2.61
C SER A 163 26.59 28.86 1.38
N LYS A 164 25.34 29.12 0.98
CA LYS A 164 25.01 30.28 0.16
C LYS A 164 25.39 31.50 1.00
N SER A 165 26.64 31.91 0.87
CA SER A 165 27.06 33.28 1.13
C SER A 165 26.29 34.17 0.15
N GLY A 166 25.13 34.64 0.59
CA GLY A 166 24.47 35.81 0.05
C GLY A 166 24.79 36.96 0.98
N GLY A 167 25.35 38.04 0.43
CA GLY A 167 25.45 39.32 1.11
C GLY A 167 26.86 39.92 1.16
N SER A 168 27.29 40.52 0.05
CA SER A 168 27.50 41.97 -0.10
C SER A 168 28.00 42.27 -1.51
#